data_AF-A0A0G0X4F7-F1
#
_entry.id   AF-A0A0G0X4F7-F1
#
_cell.length_a   1.000
_cell.length_b   1.000
_cell.length_c   1.000
_cell.angle_alpha   90.00
_cell.angle_beta   90.00
_cell.angle_gamma   90.00
#
_symmetry.space_group_name_H-M   'P 1'
#
loop_
_entity.id
_entity.type
_entity.pdbx_description
1 polymer ?
#
loop_
_entity_poly.entity_id
_entity_poly.type
_entity_poly.pdbx_seq_one_letter_code
_entity_poly.pdbx_strand_id
1 'polypeptide(L)'
;MQKYFLRYIPLSLIFSLSLSGFAVAQTSDTQYQQQQPYQQQQQYQQNQQPYQQDQNMMNNTQQNTGGMQCPQGEYPGTNDKGEKTCLRQGTMGSNQNMMEKDQQFQNGTMNQGDQFGQQNQQMGPSEEDMDRMEKQREEEMKKMEKQRIKQMYKGITQGARGMATGIKQMKKMVARMKKEATVPVPEELTEGIASAEKLINYINSFKSADAITDIDAFEEKMSEMQDAGEVLQEWGPRMGDIFRLSGMQKDLARRITQLGKDVTRVKKAVAKSKFELADQIAELDAQVKEIKSAYAELKTVSDLEERQVVIEDIFEQMDDLYEQIRLLDGLRDLKRYKADITKMVKTNDRDIVSAQKKKLDVEELKSIQAEIKANISELEAALKKKFDAEVIEDLLSTIRDLQDSFQDTSNELFGREPALPQVKVQPAEKVRIDLKAFEGFKKEPEPTNDQITAPNTTGEVQGAKVMDKKTKLNILRDQREAKMRAE
;
A
#
# COMPACT_ATOMS: atom_id res chain seq x y z
N MET A 1 45.22 19.86 31.22
CA MET A 1 45.77 18.98 30.16
C MET A 1 44.70 17.98 29.75
N GLN A 2 43.99 18.24 28.65
CA GLN A 2 43.37 17.21 27.80
C GLN A 2 42.86 17.90 26.53
N LYS A 3 43.63 17.75 25.44
CA LYS A 3 43.32 18.27 24.11
C LYS A 3 42.51 17.20 23.38
N TYR A 4 41.29 17.52 22.96
CA TYR A 4 40.54 16.71 22.00
C TYR A 4 40.82 17.23 20.59
N PHE A 5 41.51 16.40 19.80
CA PHE A 5 41.68 16.56 18.36
C PHE A 5 40.40 16.07 17.66
N LEU A 6 39.64 16.97 17.06
CA LEU A 6 38.58 16.62 16.10
C LEU A 6 39.15 16.72 14.69
N ARG A 7 39.28 15.55 14.04
CA ARG A 7 39.67 15.41 12.64
C ARG A 7 38.55 15.96 11.75
N TYR A 8 38.90 16.88 10.86
CA TYR A 8 38.06 17.36 9.75
C TYR A 8 38.03 16.29 8.65
N ILE A 9 36.83 15.90 8.20
CA ILE A 9 36.58 15.13 6.98
C ILE A 9 35.88 16.09 6.00
N PRO A 10 36.36 16.28 4.76
CA PRO A 10 35.62 17.02 3.76
C PRO A 10 34.50 16.15 3.18
N LEU A 11 33.23 16.50 3.45
CA LEU A 11 32.09 15.96 2.72
C LEU A 11 31.92 16.72 1.41
N SER A 12 32.18 16.04 0.29
CA SER A 12 31.71 16.44 -1.04
C SER A 12 30.20 16.21 -1.11
N LEU A 13 29.43 17.29 -1.12
CA LEU A 13 27.97 17.27 -1.28
C LEU A 13 27.63 17.44 -2.76
N ILE A 14 27.22 16.35 -3.40
CA ILE A 14 26.60 16.34 -4.72
C ILE A 14 25.09 16.50 -4.48
N PHE A 15 24.53 17.65 -4.85
CA PHE A 15 23.09 17.89 -4.89
C PHE A 15 22.60 17.53 -6.30
N SER A 16 21.83 16.45 -6.41
CA SER A 16 21.01 16.14 -7.58
C SER A 16 19.56 16.27 -7.16
N LEU A 17 18.89 17.35 -7.58
CA LEU A 17 17.46 17.57 -7.36
C LEU A 17 16.75 17.59 -8.73
N SER A 18 15.83 16.65 -8.88
CA SER A 18 14.91 16.53 -10.00
C SER A 18 13.78 17.54 -9.88
N LEU A 19 13.58 18.34 -10.92
CA LEU A 19 12.47 19.28 -11.09
C LEU A 19 11.10 18.58 -11.07
N SER A 20 10.18 19.13 -10.29
CA SER A 20 8.74 19.04 -10.57
C SER A 20 8.11 20.39 -10.22
N GLY A 21 7.80 21.16 -11.27
CA GLY A 21 7.30 22.53 -11.17
C GLY A 21 5.84 22.62 -10.72
N PHE A 22 5.55 23.61 -9.88
CA PHE A 22 4.20 24.05 -9.55
C PHE A 22 3.89 25.34 -10.32
N ALA A 23 2.84 25.31 -11.15
CA ALA A 23 2.24 26.50 -11.72
C ALA A 23 1.11 26.99 -10.80
N VAL A 24 1.18 28.25 -10.36
CA VAL A 24 0.11 28.95 -9.66
C VAL A 24 -0.75 29.67 -10.69
N ALA A 25 -1.97 29.20 -10.91
CA ALA A 25 -2.96 29.89 -11.74
C ALA A 25 -3.85 30.79 -10.88
N GLN A 26 -3.79 32.10 -11.13
CA GLN A 26 -4.82 33.06 -10.72
C GLN A 26 -6.02 32.89 -11.67
N THR A 27 -7.23 32.75 -11.12
CA THR A 27 -8.47 32.88 -11.90
C THR A 27 -9.42 33.87 -11.25
N SER A 28 -9.72 34.91 -12.01
CA SER A 28 -10.79 35.90 -11.82
C SER A 28 -12.16 35.35 -12.21
N ASP A 29 -13.18 35.86 -11.51
CA ASP A 29 -14.63 35.93 -11.80
C ASP A 29 -15.16 35.31 -13.11
N THR A 30 -16.19 34.46 -13.00
CA THR A 30 -17.31 34.45 -13.96
C THR A 30 -18.59 33.86 -13.38
N GLN A 31 -19.69 34.31 -13.99
CA GLN A 31 -21.07 34.38 -13.53
C GLN A 31 -21.86 33.05 -13.52
N TYR A 32 -22.93 33.09 -12.72
CA TYR A 32 -24.15 32.27 -12.73
C TYR A 32 -24.54 31.60 -14.05
N GLN A 33 -24.85 30.29 -14.01
CA GLN A 33 -25.90 29.72 -14.84
C GLN A 33 -26.59 28.48 -14.24
N GLN A 34 -27.88 28.68 -13.95
CA GLN A 34 -29.05 27.79 -14.00
C GLN A 34 -28.93 26.27 -13.74
N GLN A 35 -29.66 25.85 -12.71
CA GLN A 35 -30.17 24.50 -12.45
C GLN A 35 -31.15 24.01 -13.54
N GLN A 36 -31.09 22.71 -13.84
CA GLN A 36 -32.18 21.92 -14.42
C GLN A 36 -32.32 20.59 -13.63
N PRO A 37 -33.54 20.13 -13.31
CA PRO A 37 -33.78 18.96 -12.46
C PRO A 37 -33.86 17.66 -13.28
N TYR A 38 -33.28 16.56 -12.76
CA TYR A 38 -33.55 15.22 -13.29
C TYR A 38 -34.81 14.63 -12.65
N GLN A 39 -35.72 14.24 -13.54
CA GLN A 39 -36.99 13.59 -13.24
C GLN A 39 -36.83 12.11 -12.87
N GLN A 40 -37.75 11.67 -12.03
CA GLN A 40 -38.09 10.28 -11.71
C GLN A 40 -38.28 9.41 -12.96
N GLN A 41 -37.88 8.14 -12.86
CA GLN A 41 -38.70 7.05 -13.38
C GLN A 41 -38.56 5.79 -12.50
N GLN A 42 -39.63 5.49 -11.78
CA GLN A 42 -39.94 4.14 -11.32
C GLN A 42 -40.47 3.34 -12.50
N GLN A 43 -39.97 2.13 -12.71
CA GLN A 43 -40.75 1.07 -13.35
C GLN A 43 -40.56 -0.24 -12.60
N TYR A 44 -41.64 -0.64 -11.91
CA TYR A 44 -41.89 -2.00 -11.49
C TYR A 44 -42.09 -2.87 -12.73
N GLN A 45 -41.37 -4.00 -12.81
CA GLN A 45 -41.91 -5.19 -13.47
C GLN A 45 -41.70 -6.43 -12.60
N GLN A 46 -42.84 -6.80 -12.03
CA GLN A 46 -43.27 -8.08 -11.55
C GLN A 46 -42.93 -9.20 -12.55
N ASN A 47 -42.12 -10.18 -12.14
CA ASN A 47 -42.22 -11.54 -12.67
C ASN A 47 -41.63 -12.54 -11.67
N GLN A 48 -42.51 -13.29 -11.00
CA GLN A 48 -42.14 -14.46 -10.23
C GLN A 48 -41.99 -15.64 -11.20
N GLN A 49 -40.82 -16.29 -11.18
CA GLN A 49 -40.60 -17.61 -11.77
C GLN A 49 -39.82 -18.45 -10.74
N PRO A 50 -40.21 -19.72 -10.51
CA PRO A 50 -39.58 -20.59 -9.53
C PRO A 50 -38.27 -21.17 -10.07
N TYR A 51 -37.16 -20.96 -9.37
CA TYR A 51 -35.92 -21.68 -9.66
C TYR A 51 -36.02 -23.11 -9.11
N GLN A 52 -36.06 -24.08 -10.02
CA GLN A 52 -35.68 -25.45 -9.73
C GLN A 52 -34.17 -25.52 -9.56
N GLN A 53 -33.78 -26.20 -8.49
CA GLN A 53 -32.43 -26.43 -8.02
C GLN A 53 -31.81 -27.56 -8.84
N ASP A 54 -30.89 -27.24 -9.74
CA ASP A 54 -30.03 -28.24 -10.39
C ASP A 54 -28.62 -28.14 -9.79
N GLN A 55 -28.43 -28.85 -8.66
CA GLN A 55 -27.11 -29.08 -8.07
C GLN A 55 -26.77 -30.56 -8.21
N ASN A 56 -26.22 -30.92 -9.36
CA ASN A 56 -25.38 -32.11 -9.48
C ASN A 56 -24.17 -31.73 -10.31
N MET A 57 -23.03 -31.52 -9.63
CA MET A 57 -21.69 -31.97 -10.04
C MET A 57 -20.64 -31.24 -9.19
N MET A 58 -20.14 -31.91 -8.15
CA MET A 58 -18.71 -31.93 -7.78
C MET A 58 -18.55 -32.78 -6.51
N ASN A 59 -18.17 -34.03 -6.71
CA ASN A 59 -17.67 -34.87 -5.63
C ASN A 59 -16.55 -35.75 -6.19
N ASN A 60 -15.31 -35.29 -6.08
CA ASN A 60 -14.17 -36.21 -5.98
C ASN A 60 -12.94 -35.51 -5.39
N THR A 61 -12.68 -35.75 -4.10
CA THR A 61 -11.31 -35.71 -3.60
C THR A 61 -11.16 -36.79 -2.55
N GLN A 62 -10.74 -37.97 -3.02
CA GLN A 62 -10.30 -39.07 -2.19
C GLN A 62 -9.08 -38.66 -1.37
N GLN A 63 -9.16 -38.99 -0.08
CA GLN A 63 -8.05 -39.11 0.83
C GLN A 63 -7.03 -40.12 0.29
N ASN A 64 -5.76 -39.73 0.23
CA ASN A 64 -4.64 -40.67 0.19
C ASN A 64 -3.80 -40.47 1.45
N THR A 65 -4.13 -41.23 2.50
CA THR A 65 -3.30 -41.44 3.68
C THR A 65 -2.30 -42.55 3.39
N GLY A 66 -1.13 -42.19 2.87
CA GLY A 66 0.04 -43.05 2.77
C GLY A 66 1.04 -42.70 3.87
N GLY A 67 1.16 -43.57 4.88
CA GLY A 67 2.22 -43.48 5.87
C GLY A 67 3.57 -43.82 5.24
N MET A 68 4.59 -43.00 5.52
CA MET A 68 5.99 -43.40 5.36
C MET A 68 6.66 -43.41 6.72
N GLN A 69 7.07 -44.61 7.13
CA GLN A 69 8.03 -44.85 8.21
C GLN A 69 9.38 -44.25 7.83
N CYS A 70 9.91 -43.37 8.68
CA CYS A 70 11.32 -43.00 8.64
C CYS A 70 12.14 -44.08 9.35
N PRO A 71 13.23 -44.61 8.76
CA PRO A 71 14.14 -45.50 9.46
C PRO A 71 14.98 -44.72 10.47
N GLN A 72 15.10 -45.26 11.68
CA GLN A 72 16.05 -44.84 12.69
C GLN A 72 17.48 -45.11 12.20
N GLY A 73 18.33 -44.10 12.26
CA GLY A 73 19.78 -44.22 12.16
C GLY A 73 20.42 -43.33 13.21
N GLU A 74 21.04 -43.94 14.21
CA GLU A 74 21.82 -43.30 15.25
C GLU A 74 23.16 -42.79 14.68
N TYR A 75 23.47 -41.51 14.91
CA TYR A 75 24.85 -41.02 14.92
C TYR A 75 25.02 -39.95 16.02
N PRO A 76 26.10 -39.98 16.80
CA PRO A 76 26.30 -39.08 17.92
C PRO A 76 27.08 -37.82 17.53
N GLY A 77 26.65 -36.68 18.10
CA GLY A 77 27.53 -35.58 18.54
C GLY A 77 28.08 -34.63 17.48
N THR A 78 27.67 -33.36 17.53
CA THR A 78 28.49 -32.24 18.06
C THR A 78 27.78 -30.89 17.84
N ASN A 79 27.96 -29.99 18.80
CA ASN A 79 27.47 -28.62 18.80
C ASN A 79 28.15 -27.80 17.70
N ASP A 80 27.41 -27.02 16.90
CA ASP A 80 27.66 -25.57 16.76
C ASP A 80 26.55 -24.84 15.99
N LYS A 81 26.51 -23.53 16.22
CA LYS A 81 25.54 -22.52 15.77
C LYS A 81 25.47 -22.37 14.25
N GLY A 82 24.27 -22.11 13.73
CA GLY A 82 24.11 -21.55 12.38
C GLY A 82 22.68 -21.64 11.84
N GLU A 83 22.05 -20.47 11.69
CA GLU A 83 20.81 -20.24 10.97
C GLU A 83 20.85 -20.87 9.56
N LYS A 84 19.79 -21.60 9.17
CA LYS A 84 19.51 -21.92 7.76
C LYS A 84 18.04 -21.73 7.42
N THR A 85 17.81 -20.63 6.73
CA THR A 85 16.60 -20.23 6.02
C THR A 85 16.31 -21.22 4.90
N CYS A 86 15.15 -21.89 4.92
CA CYS A 86 14.65 -22.66 3.78
C CYS A 86 13.95 -21.70 2.80
N LEU A 87 14.66 -21.27 1.76
CA LEU A 87 14.09 -20.62 0.58
C LEU A 87 13.27 -21.65 -0.20
N ARG A 88 11.94 -21.47 -0.18
CA ARG A 88 10.98 -22.19 -1.01
C ARG A 88 10.86 -21.47 -2.36
N GLN A 89 11.69 -21.87 -3.32
CA GLN A 89 11.58 -21.45 -4.72
C GLN A 89 10.66 -22.45 -5.44
N GLY A 90 9.46 -22.01 -5.80
CA GLY A 90 8.47 -22.81 -6.52
C GLY A 90 8.25 -22.24 -7.93
N THR A 91 8.98 -22.78 -8.89
CA THR A 91 8.84 -22.54 -10.33
C THR A 91 7.67 -23.40 -10.84
N MET A 92 6.59 -22.81 -11.34
CA MET A 92 5.53 -23.56 -12.05
C MET A 92 5.89 -23.68 -13.52
N GLY A 93 6.40 -24.85 -13.88
CA GLY A 93 6.54 -25.30 -15.26
C GLY A 93 5.23 -25.89 -15.78
N SER A 94 4.91 -25.48 -17.00
CA SER A 94 3.98 -26.07 -17.96
C SER A 94 3.95 -27.61 -17.96
N ASN A 95 2.76 -28.19 -18.06
CA ASN A 95 2.61 -29.55 -18.58
C ASN A 95 1.45 -29.63 -19.57
N GLN A 96 1.81 -29.81 -20.83
CA GLN A 96 0.96 -30.21 -21.95
C GLN A 96 0.85 -31.75 -21.97
N ASN A 97 -0.32 -32.22 -22.44
CA ASN A 97 -0.56 -33.45 -23.19
C ASN A 97 -0.15 -34.82 -22.59
N MET A 98 -1.14 -35.70 -22.44
CA MET A 98 -1.11 -37.08 -22.98
C MET A 98 -2.48 -37.77 -22.86
N MET A 99 -2.99 -38.19 -24.03
CA MET A 99 -3.71 -39.43 -24.36
C MET A 99 -4.98 -39.88 -23.58
N GLU A 100 -6.12 -39.76 -24.28
CA GLU A 100 -6.71 -40.85 -25.09
C GLU A 100 -6.86 -42.25 -24.44
N LYS A 101 -8.12 -42.63 -24.12
CA LYS A 101 -8.67 -43.96 -24.46
C LYS A 101 -10.20 -44.02 -24.33
N ASP A 102 -10.83 -44.32 -25.46
CA ASP A 102 -11.96 -45.24 -25.67
C ASP A 102 -13.02 -45.42 -24.57
N GLN A 103 -14.23 -44.92 -24.81
CA GLN A 103 -15.43 -45.76 -24.69
C GLN A 103 -16.56 -45.26 -25.60
N GLN A 104 -16.77 -46.03 -26.66
CA GLN A 104 -17.96 -46.06 -27.51
C GLN A 104 -19.11 -46.81 -26.81
N PHE A 105 -20.34 -46.51 -27.25
CA PHE A 105 -21.54 -47.37 -27.44
C PHE A 105 -22.88 -46.94 -26.80
N GLN A 106 -23.90 -47.03 -27.69
CA GLN A 106 -25.37 -46.99 -27.54
C GLN A 106 -25.99 -45.60 -27.30
N ASN A 107 -26.71 -44.95 -28.22
CA ASN A 107 -27.62 -45.36 -29.30
C ASN A 107 -28.80 -46.23 -28.84
N GLY A 108 -29.99 -45.63 -28.80
CA GLY A 108 -31.24 -46.23 -28.33
C GLY A 108 -32.45 -45.38 -28.66
N THR A 109 -32.68 -45.16 -29.95
CA THR A 109 -33.98 -44.80 -30.54
C THR A 109 -34.97 -45.95 -30.35
N MET A 110 -36.13 -45.69 -29.73
CA MET A 110 -37.38 -46.44 -29.91
C MET A 110 -38.47 -45.36 -30.01
N ASN A 111 -39.09 -45.10 -31.16
CA ASN A 111 -39.93 -45.92 -32.03
C ASN A 111 -41.30 -46.28 -31.46
N GLN A 112 -42.27 -46.05 -32.34
CA GLN A 112 -43.72 -46.10 -32.24
C GLN A 112 -44.29 -47.41 -31.70
N GLY A 113 -45.50 -47.29 -31.16
CA GLY A 113 -46.41 -48.41 -30.95
C GLY A 113 -47.79 -47.93 -30.55
N ASP A 114 -48.53 -47.33 -31.49
CA ASP A 114 -49.99 -47.44 -31.52
C ASP A 114 -50.36 -48.93 -31.41
N GLN A 115 -51.22 -49.31 -30.47
CA GLN A 115 -52.26 -50.33 -30.71
C GLN A 115 -53.20 -50.54 -29.52
N PHE A 116 -54.48 -50.57 -29.87
CA PHE A 116 -55.57 -51.31 -29.26
C PHE A 116 -56.06 -50.91 -27.86
N GLY A 117 -57.22 -50.27 -27.89
CA GLY A 117 -58.11 -50.22 -26.74
C GLY A 117 -58.68 -51.59 -26.38
N GLN A 118 -59.15 -51.68 -25.15
CA GLN A 118 -60.38 -52.35 -24.78
C GLN A 118 -60.70 -51.97 -23.34
N GLN A 119 -61.77 -51.17 -23.20
CA GLN A 119 -62.90 -51.49 -22.34
C GLN A 119 -62.57 -52.46 -21.19
N ASN A 120 -62.10 -51.92 -20.07
CA ASN A 120 -62.32 -52.58 -18.79
C ASN A 120 -62.69 -51.50 -17.76
N GLN A 121 -64.00 -51.40 -17.50
CA GLN A 121 -64.53 -50.83 -16.27
C GLN A 121 -64.09 -51.74 -15.14
N GLN A 122 -62.83 -51.59 -14.72
CA GLN A 122 -62.31 -52.31 -13.58
C GLN A 122 -62.77 -51.56 -12.34
N MET A 123 -63.56 -52.26 -11.53
CA MET A 123 -64.14 -51.79 -10.27
C MET A 123 -63.13 -50.93 -9.52
N GLY A 124 -63.60 -49.75 -9.08
CA GLY A 124 -62.82 -48.89 -8.19
C GLY A 124 -62.26 -49.71 -7.03
N PRO A 125 -61.04 -49.40 -6.57
CA PRO A 125 -60.42 -50.10 -5.45
C PRO A 125 -61.44 -50.21 -4.32
N SER A 126 -61.55 -51.39 -3.73
CA SER A 126 -62.41 -51.59 -2.57
C SER A 126 -62.03 -50.56 -1.50
N GLU A 127 -62.98 -50.13 -0.68
CA GLU A 127 -62.75 -49.14 0.38
C GLU A 127 -61.57 -49.55 1.29
N GLU A 128 -61.36 -50.85 1.50
CA GLU A 128 -60.22 -51.42 2.22
C GLU A 128 -58.87 -51.32 1.49
N ASP A 129 -58.86 -51.30 0.15
CA ASP A 129 -57.65 -51.11 -0.66
C ASP A 129 -57.22 -49.64 -0.73
N MET A 130 -58.18 -48.70 -0.70
CA MET A 130 -57.86 -47.27 -0.57
C MET A 130 -57.21 -46.96 0.79
N ASP A 131 -57.76 -47.47 1.89
CA ASP A 131 -57.20 -47.29 3.24
C ASP A 131 -55.78 -47.88 3.38
N ARG A 132 -55.50 -49.03 2.75
CA ARG A 132 -54.15 -49.62 2.74
C ARG A 132 -53.17 -48.80 1.91
N MET A 133 -53.62 -48.28 0.77
CA MET A 133 -52.80 -47.44 -0.10
C MET A 133 -52.51 -46.08 0.56
N GLU A 134 -53.46 -45.52 1.30
CA GLU A 134 -53.29 -44.28 2.06
C GLU A 134 -52.29 -44.45 3.21
N LYS A 135 -52.38 -45.53 4.00
CA LYS A 135 -51.38 -45.84 5.05
C LYS A 135 -49.98 -46.07 4.49
N GLN A 136 -49.85 -46.78 3.37
CA GLN A 136 -48.55 -46.95 2.71
C GLN A 136 -47.98 -45.62 2.22
N ARG A 137 -48.82 -44.74 1.66
CA ARG A 137 -48.41 -43.41 1.23
C ARG A 137 -47.97 -42.54 2.42
N GLU A 138 -48.67 -42.59 3.55
CA GLU A 138 -48.27 -41.89 4.77
C GLU A 138 -46.93 -42.38 5.34
N GLU A 139 -46.72 -43.70 5.39
CA GLU A 139 -45.45 -44.30 5.84
C GLU A 139 -44.29 -43.96 4.89
N GLU A 140 -44.54 -43.97 3.59
CA GLU A 140 -43.56 -43.57 2.58
C GLU A 140 -43.22 -42.08 2.68
N MET A 141 -44.22 -41.20 2.87
CA MET A 141 -44.00 -39.77 3.12
C MET A 141 -43.16 -39.54 4.39
N LYS A 142 -43.50 -40.20 5.51
CA LYS A 142 -42.71 -40.11 6.75
C LYS A 142 -41.28 -40.61 6.57
N LYS A 143 -41.08 -41.66 5.78
CA LYS A 143 -39.74 -42.19 5.47
C LYS A 143 -38.93 -41.22 4.60
N MET A 144 -39.55 -40.61 3.59
CA MET A 144 -38.92 -39.59 2.75
C MET A 144 -38.54 -38.35 3.57
N GLU A 145 -39.44 -37.87 4.44
CA GLU A 145 -39.19 -36.75 5.34
C GLU A 145 -38.04 -37.04 6.31
N LYS A 146 -38.02 -38.23 6.93
CA LYS A 146 -36.92 -38.66 7.80
C LYS A 146 -35.58 -38.72 7.07
N GLN A 147 -35.56 -39.19 5.81
CA GLN A 147 -34.36 -39.18 4.99
C GLN A 147 -33.90 -37.76 4.65
N ARG A 148 -34.84 -36.86 4.33
CA ARG A 148 -34.57 -35.44 4.07
C ARG A 148 -33.94 -34.77 5.29
N ILE A 149 -34.53 -34.94 6.49
CA ILE A 149 -34.00 -34.38 7.74
C ILE A 149 -32.60 -34.94 8.03
N LYS A 150 -32.38 -36.25 7.81
CA LYS A 150 -31.05 -36.86 8.02
C LYS A 150 -29.98 -36.30 7.08
N GLN A 151 -30.33 -36.06 5.82
CA GLN A 151 -29.42 -35.42 4.86
C GLN A 151 -29.15 -33.96 5.23
N MET A 152 -30.21 -33.21 5.56
CA MET A 152 -30.12 -31.82 6.02
C MET A 152 -29.22 -31.70 7.26
N TYR A 153 -29.48 -32.51 8.29
CA TYR A 153 -28.67 -32.56 9.51
C TYR A 153 -27.19 -32.89 9.23
N LYS A 154 -26.91 -33.83 8.31
CA LYS A 154 -25.53 -34.17 7.92
C LYS A 154 -24.84 -32.96 7.26
N GLY A 155 -25.53 -32.28 6.36
CA GLY A 155 -25.04 -31.06 5.71
C GLY A 155 -24.76 -29.94 6.72
N ILE A 156 -25.72 -29.68 7.62
CA ILE A 156 -25.60 -28.67 8.68
C ILE A 156 -24.46 -29.02 9.63
N THR A 157 -24.33 -30.28 10.06
CA THR A 157 -23.26 -30.71 10.96
C THR A 157 -21.88 -30.54 10.30
N GLN A 158 -21.77 -30.86 9.01
CA GLN A 158 -20.53 -30.65 8.27
C GLN A 158 -20.20 -29.16 8.11
N GLY A 159 -21.19 -28.34 7.77
CA GLY A 159 -21.07 -26.88 7.72
C GLY A 159 -20.66 -26.28 9.06
N ALA A 160 -21.33 -26.69 10.14
CA ALA A 160 -21.06 -26.25 11.50
C ALA A 160 -19.63 -26.56 11.96
N ARG A 161 -19.05 -27.70 11.55
CA ARG A 161 -17.62 -28.01 11.83
C ARG A 161 -16.65 -27.08 11.10
N GLY A 162 -16.96 -26.76 9.84
CA GLY A 162 -16.19 -25.78 9.06
C GLY A 162 -16.28 -24.39 9.71
N MET A 163 -17.50 -23.97 10.01
CA MET A 163 -17.80 -22.70 10.68
C MET A 163 -17.12 -22.59 12.05
N ALA A 164 -17.11 -23.67 12.85
CA ALA A 164 -16.43 -23.72 14.15
C ALA A 164 -14.93 -23.46 14.02
N THR A 165 -14.30 -24.01 12.97
CA THR A 165 -12.88 -23.76 12.69
C THR A 165 -12.65 -22.31 12.29
N GLY A 166 -13.51 -21.76 11.42
CA GLY A 166 -13.46 -20.35 11.01
C GLY A 166 -13.62 -19.40 12.20
N ILE A 167 -14.65 -19.59 13.02
CA ILE A 167 -14.92 -18.77 14.21
C ILE A 167 -13.77 -18.84 15.21
N LYS A 168 -13.17 -20.01 15.42
CA LYS A 168 -11.99 -20.13 16.30
C LYS A 168 -10.82 -19.28 15.79
N GLN A 169 -10.61 -19.23 14.48
CA GLN A 169 -9.60 -18.37 13.87
C GLN A 169 -9.97 -16.88 14.00
N MET A 170 -11.23 -16.51 13.71
CA MET A 170 -11.72 -15.13 13.85
C MET A 170 -11.61 -14.65 15.30
N LYS A 171 -11.98 -15.47 16.28
CA LYS A 171 -11.79 -15.17 17.71
C LYS A 171 -10.34 -14.90 18.06
N LYS A 172 -9.42 -15.71 17.53
CA LYS A 172 -7.98 -15.48 17.73
C LYS A 172 -7.55 -14.15 17.12
N MET A 173 -8.05 -13.82 15.93
CA MET A 173 -7.79 -12.53 15.28
C MET A 173 -8.36 -11.36 16.08
N VAL A 174 -9.62 -11.44 16.51
CA VAL A 174 -10.28 -10.42 17.35
C VAL A 174 -9.56 -10.24 18.68
N ALA A 175 -9.17 -11.32 19.35
CA ALA A 175 -8.39 -11.23 20.59
C ALA A 175 -7.04 -10.55 20.37
N ARG A 176 -6.38 -10.85 19.23
CA ARG A 176 -5.15 -10.18 18.82
C ARG A 176 -5.40 -8.69 18.51
N MET A 177 -6.48 -8.34 17.82
CA MET A 177 -6.85 -6.95 17.55
C MET A 177 -7.10 -6.18 18.85
N LYS A 178 -7.90 -6.73 19.77
CA LYS A 178 -8.14 -6.09 21.08
C LYS A 178 -6.85 -5.81 21.86
N LYS A 179 -5.78 -6.58 21.62
CA LYS A 179 -4.48 -6.39 22.27
C LYS A 179 -3.53 -5.47 21.47
N GLU A 180 -3.50 -5.60 20.15
CA GLU A 180 -2.47 -5.02 19.30
C GLU A 180 -2.97 -3.92 18.36
N ALA A 181 -4.25 -3.93 17.97
CA ALA A 181 -4.83 -2.94 17.07
C ALA A 181 -5.11 -1.63 17.82
N THR A 182 -4.94 -0.50 17.12
CA THR A 182 -5.37 0.81 17.63
C THR A 182 -6.78 1.15 17.18
N VAL A 183 -7.24 0.54 16.08
CA VAL A 183 -8.61 0.61 15.60
C VAL A 183 -9.48 -0.33 16.44
N PRO A 184 -10.60 0.16 17.01
CA PRO A 184 -11.49 -0.68 17.81
C PRO A 184 -12.12 -1.78 16.95
N VAL A 185 -12.36 -2.94 17.57
CA VAL A 185 -13.09 -4.03 16.90
C VAL A 185 -14.59 -3.68 16.93
N PRO A 186 -15.29 -3.69 15.79
CA PRO A 186 -16.73 -3.45 15.74
C PRO A 186 -17.51 -4.40 16.64
N GLU A 187 -18.55 -3.88 17.31
CA GLU A 187 -19.38 -4.67 18.21
C GLU A 187 -20.13 -5.76 17.45
N GLU A 188 -20.67 -5.44 16.27
CA GLU A 188 -21.36 -6.37 15.36
C GLU A 188 -20.53 -7.64 15.06
N LEU A 189 -19.23 -7.50 14.82
CA LEU A 189 -18.34 -8.65 14.61
C LEU A 189 -18.23 -9.50 15.88
N THR A 190 -18.11 -8.88 17.05
CA THR A 190 -18.03 -9.63 18.31
C THR A 190 -19.33 -10.35 18.66
N GLU A 191 -20.47 -9.75 18.33
CA GLU A 191 -21.80 -10.33 18.50
C GLU A 191 -22.06 -11.44 17.49
N GLY A 192 -21.72 -11.24 16.22
CA GLY A 192 -21.83 -12.26 15.17
C GLY A 192 -20.99 -13.51 15.49
N ILE A 193 -19.77 -13.33 15.98
CA ILE A 193 -18.93 -14.43 16.49
C ILE A 193 -19.62 -15.17 17.63
N ALA A 194 -20.17 -14.44 18.61
CA ALA A 194 -20.83 -15.04 19.77
C ALA A 194 -22.12 -15.77 19.39
N SER A 195 -22.91 -15.22 18.46
CA SER A 195 -24.12 -15.84 17.92
C SER A 195 -23.80 -17.13 17.21
N ALA A 196 -22.83 -17.10 16.30
CA ALA A 196 -22.41 -18.28 15.54
C ALA A 196 -21.90 -19.42 16.45
N GLU A 197 -21.21 -19.10 17.55
CA GLU A 197 -20.83 -20.12 18.55
C GLU A 197 -22.01 -20.73 19.29
N LYS A 198 -22.99 -19.93 19.69
CA LYS A 198 -24.21 -20.44 20.33
C LYS A 198 -24.92 -21.43 19.41
N LEU A 199 -25.00 -21.10 18.12
CA LEU A 199 -25.65 -21.94 17.11
C LEU A 199 -24.88 -23.22 16.83
N ILE A 200 -23.55 -23.16 16.76
CA ILE A 200 -22.72 -24.37 16.66
C ILE A 200 -22.87 -25.27 17.88
N ASN A 201 -22.91 -24.70 19.08
CA ASN A 201 -23.15 -25.47 20.31
C ASN A 201 -24.55 -26.09 20.33
N TYR A 202 -25.56 -25.37 19.83
CA TYR A 202 -26.92 -25.89 19.64
C TYR A 202 -26.93 -27.09 18.68
N ILE A 203 -26.33 -26.96 17.49
CA ILE A 203 -26.23 -28.06 16.51
C ILE A 203 -25.50 -29.27 17.09
N ASN A 204 -24.38 -29.05 17.78
CA ASN A 204 -23.58 -30.11 18.40
C ASN A 204 -24.27 -30.79 19.59
N SER A 205 -25.32 -30.18 20.15
CA SER A 205 -26.10 -30.80 21.24
C SER A 205 -26.93 -32.00 20.74
N PHE A 206 -27.29 -32.00 19.45
CA PHE A 206 -27.96 -33.13 18.81
C PHE A 206 -26.94 -34.21 18.45
N LYS A 207 -27.13 -35.44 18.95
CA LYS A 207 -26.28 -36.60 18.64
C LYS A 207 -26.60 -37.24 17.28
N SER A 208 -27.81 -37.01 16.77
CA SER A 208 -28.32 -37.56 15.51
C SER A 208 -29.51 -36.74 15.01
N ALA A 209 -29.85 -36.85 13.72
CA ALA A 209 -31.04 -36.23 13.14
C ALA A 209 -32.34 -36.58 13.88
N ASP A 210 -32.46 -37.84 14.36
CA ASP A 210 -33.62 -38.32 15.12
C ASP A 210 -33.79 -37.63 16.49
N ALA A 211 -32.80 -36.88 16.97
CA ALA A 211 -32.88 -36.11 18.21
C ALA A 211 -33.53 -34.73 18.03
N ILE A 212 -33.82 -34.32 16.79
CA ILE A 212 -34.53 -33.07 16.48
C ILE A 212 -36.03 -33.36 16.59
N THR A 213 -36.63 -32.96 17.70
CA THR A 213 -38.06 -33.17 17.97
C THR A 213 -38.94 -32.00 17.52
N ASP A 214 -38.33 -30.83 17.31
CA ASP A 214 -38.99 -29.60 16.88
C ASP A 214 -38.24 -29.08 15.65
N ILE A 215 -38.83 -29.31 14.47
CA ILE A 215 -38.23 -28.93 13.19
C ILE A 215 -38.32 -27.43 12.99
N ASP A 216 -39.44 -26.81 13.36
CA ASP A 216 -39.67 -25.37 13.17
C ASP A 216 -38.66 -24.56 14.00
N ALA A 217 -38.45 -24.92 15.27
CA ALA A 217 -37.44 -24.29 16.10
C ALA A 217 -36.00 -24.53 15.59
N PHE A 218 -35.75 -25.69 14.98
CA PHE A 218 -34.46 -25.98 14.38
C PHE A 218 -34.22 -25.13 13.12
N GLU A 219 -35.23 -24.98 12.26
CA GLU A 219 -35.18 -24.13 11.07
C GLU A 219 -35.01 -22.64 11.42
N GLU A 220 -35.69 -22.15 12.45
CA GLU A 220 -35.49 -20.80 12.99
C GLU A 220 -34.02 -20.57 13.40
N LYS A 221 -33.42 -21.53 14.11
CA LYS A 221 -31.99 -21.47 14.46
C LYS A 221 -31.06 -21.57 13.26
N MET A 222 -31.48 -22.22 12.17
CA MET A 222 -30.70 -22.20 10.92
C MET A 222 -30.79 -20.84 10.24
N SER A 223 -31.91 -20.13 10.33
CA SER A 223 -32.02 -18.74 9.86
C SER A 223 -31.06 -17.83 10.64
N GLU A 224 -31.05 -17.90 11.97
CA GLU A 224 -30.08 -17.14 12.79
C GLU A 224 -28.61 -17.47 12.42
N MET A 225 -28.34 -18.70 11.96
CA MET A 225 -27.00 -19.12 11.52
C MET A 225 -26.61 -18.48 10.19
N GLN A 226 -27.57 -18.23 9.30
CA GLN A 226 -27.35 -17.49 8.07
C GLN A 226 -27.01 -16.03 8.38
N ASP A 227 -27.78 -15.37 9.25
CA ASP A 227 -27.52 -13.98 9.66
C ASP A 227 -26.12 -13.83 10.30
N ALA A 228 -25.76 -14.74 11.22
CA ALA A 228 -24.43 -14.75 11.80
C ALA A 228 -23.34 -15.06 10.75
N GLY A 229 -23.66 -15.92 9.76
CA GLY A 229 -22.80 -16.23 8.62
C GLY A 229 -22.52 -15.01 7.74
N GLU A 230 -23.54 -14.20 7.46
CA GLU A 230 -23.43 -12.95 6.67
C GLU A 230 -22.51 -11.94 7.36
N VAL A 231 -22.71 -11.71 8.66
CA VAL A 231 -21.83 -10.83 9.46
C VAL A 231 -20.38 -11.30 9.40
N LEU A 232 -20.12 -12.60 9.55
CA LEU A 232 -18.75 -13.14 9.47
C LEU A 232 -18.18 -13.06 8.04
N GLN A 233 -19.02 -13.22 7.01
CA GLN A 233 -18.60 -13.12 5.62
C GLN A 233 -18.23 -11.68 5.25
N GLU A 234 -18.99 -10.69 5.72
CA GLU A 234 -18.70 -9.27 5.55
C GLU A 234 -17.43 -8.86 6.29
N TRP A 235 -17.34 -9.21 7.58
CA TRP A 235 -16.23 -8.77 8.43
C TRP A 235 -14.95 -9.60 8.24
N GLY A 236 -15.04 -10.80 7.67
CA GLY A 236 -13.90 -11.67 7.39
C GLY A 236 -12.77 -10.96 6.65
N PRO A 237 -13.02 -10.38 5.46
CA PRO A 237 -12.04 -9.57 4.73
C PRO A 237 -11.66 -8.27 5.46
N ARG A 238 -12.65 -7.56 6.04
CA ARG A 238 -12.45 -6.25 6.71
C ARG A 238 -11.54 -6.34 7.94
N MET A 239 -11.41 -7.51 8.56
CA MET A 239 -10.41 -7.72 9.61
C MET A 239 -8.98 -7.43 9.14
N GLY A 240 -8.66 -7.71 7.87
CA GLY A 240 -7.38 -7.36 7.27
C GLY A 240 -7.15 -5.85 7.27
N ASP A 241 -8.19 -5.08 6.94
CA ASP A 241 -8.15 -3.62 6.94
C ASP A 241 -7.98 -3.05 8.34
N ILE A 242 -8.64 -3.60 9.36
CA ILE A 242 -8.45 -3.18 10.75
C ILE A 242 -6.97 -3.28 11.16
N PHE A 243 -6.29 -4.38 10.81
CA PHE A 243 -4.86 -4.53 11.09
C PHE A 243 -4.00 -3.55 10.28
N ARG A 244 -4.27 -3.41 8.99
CA ARG A 244 -3.54 -2.48 8.11
C ARG A 244 -3.65 -1.04 8.62
N LEU A 245 -4.87 -0.57 8.87
CA LEU A 245 -5.16 0.77 9.37
C LEU A 245 -4.59 1.00 10.77
N SER A 246 -4.61 -0.02 11.63
CA SER A 246 -3.93 0.06 12.93
C SER A 246 -2.41 0.22 12.81
N GLY A 247 -1.80 -0.46 11.83
CA GLY A 247 -0.38 -0.28 11.49
C GLY A 247 -0.10 1.15 11.05
N MET A 248 -0.88 1.65 10.08
CA MET A 248 -0.77 3.02 9.56
C MET A 248 -0.95 4.07 10.67
N GLN A 249 -1.95 3.91 11.55
CA GLN A 249 -2.19 4.83 12.67
C GLN A 249 -1.05 4.85 13.70
N LYS A 250 -0.39 3.71 13.95
CA LYS A 250 0.81 3.67 14.82
C LYS A 250 2.00 4.36 14.17
N ASP A 251 2.21 4.14 12.88
CA ASP A 251 3.30 4.79 12.15
C ASP A 251 3.06 6.30 12.06
N LEU A 252 1.81 6.71 11.87
CA LEU A 252 1.39 8.10 11.94
C LEU A 252 1.72 8.73 13.32
N ALA A 253 1.40 8.05 14.42
CA ALA A 253 1.74 8.51 15.77
C ALA A 253 3.26 8.75 15.96
N ARG A 254 4.08 7.83 15.44
CA ARG A 254 5.55 7.94 15.47
C ARG A 254 6.02 9.13 14.64
N ARG A 255 5.49 9.28 13.44
CA ARG A 255 5.83 10.37 12.52
C ARG A 255 5.41 11.73 13.08
N ILE A 256 4.23 11.87 13.68
CA ILE A 256 3.80 13.12 14.36
C ILE A 256 4.75 13.48 15.50
N THR A 257 5.22 12.47 16.26
CA THR A 257 6.20 12.69 17.33
C THR A 257 7.55 13.16 16.75
N GLN A 258 8.00 12.55 15.65
CA GLN A 258 9.23 12.94 14.97
C GLN A 258 9.13 14.36 14.37
N LEU A 259 8.01 14.65 13.70
CA LEU A 259 7.68 15.96 13.17
C LEU A 259 7.76 17.06 14.23
N GLY A 260 7.22 16.82 15.43
CA GLY A 260 7.34 17.77 16.54
C GLY A 260 8.80 18.03 16.98
N LYS A 261 9.67 17.01 16.90
CA LYS A 261 11.11 17.18 17.17
C LYS A 261 11.79 17.98 16.06
N ASP A 262 11.43 17.73 14.81
CA ASP A 262 11.98 18.42 13.66
C ASP A 262 11.59 19.90 13.62
N VAL A 263 10.33 20.23 13.89
CA VAL A 263 9.90 21.64 14.04
C VAL A 263 10.63 22.32 15.20
N THR A 264 10.80 21.64 16.35
CA THR A 264 11.58 22.19 17.48
C THR A 264 13.04 22.44 17.09
N ARG A 265 13.63 21.54 16.30
CA ARG A 265 15.01 21.64 15.79
C ARG A 265 15.16 22.83 14.85
N VAL A 266 14.25 22.97 13.88
CA VAL A 266 14.21 24.10 12.94
C VAL A 266 14.01 25.43 13.68
N LYS A 267 13.07 25.50 14.61
CA LYS A 267 12.82 26.69 15.45
C LYS A 267 14.09 27.16 16.19
N LYS A 268 14.85 26.21 16.76
CA LYS A 268 16.15 26.51 17.39
C LYS A 268 17.21 26.97 16.38
N ALA A 269 17.20 26.43 15.16
CA ALA A 269 18.13 26.83 14.11
C ALA A 269 17.83 28.25 13.61
N VAL A 270 16.56 28.56 13.36
CA VAL A 270 16.06 29.88 12.95
C VAL A 270 16.34 30.92 14.03
N ALA A 271 16.07 30.63 15.31
CA ALA A 271 16.39 31.56 16.40
C ALA A 271 17.90 31.90 16.47
N LYS A 272 18.78 30.97 16.06
CA LYS A 272 20.23 31.20 15.98
C LYS A 272 20.65 31.88 14.68
N SER A 273 19.85 31.83 13.61
CA SER A 273 20.23 32.34 12.30
C SER A 273 20.13 33.86 12.22
N LYS A 274 19.27 34.48 13.05
CA LYS A 274 18.87 35.90 12.99
C LYS A 274 18.02 36.26 11.75
N PHE A 275 17.46 35.28 11.06
CA PHE A 275 16.50 35.53 9.98
C PHE A 275 15.11 35.87 10.55
N GLU A 276 14.38 36.78 9.91
CA GLU A 276 13.01 37.16 10.29
C GLU A 276 12.02 36.14 9.72
N LEU A 277 11.95 34.96 10.35
CA LEU A 277 11.08 33.86 9.93
C LEU A 277 10.03 33.50 10.98
N ALA A 278 9.63 34.50 11.78
CA ALA A 278 8.68 34.30 12.87
C ALA A 278 7.33 33.78 12.35
N ASP A 279 6.88 34.32 11.22
CA ASP A 279 5.59 33.97 10.60
C ASP A 279 5.60 32.52 10.07
N GLN A 280 6.66 32.11 9.36
CA GLN A 280 6.79 30.74 8.85
C GLN A 280 6.89 29.72 10.00
N ILE A 281 7.58 30.07 11.09
CA ILE A 281 7.63 29.20 12.28
C ILE A 281 6.25 29.12 12.95
N ALA A 282 5.49 30.22 12.99
CA ALA A 282 4.14 30.22 13.54
C ALA A 282 3.18 29.39 12.68
N GLU A 283 3.30 29.47 11.34
CA GLU A 283 2.57 28.65 10.38
C GLU A 283 2.88 27.16 10.56
N LEU A 284 4.17 26.78 10.66
CA LEU A 284 4.57 25.40 10.98
C LEU A 284 3.95 24.91 12.30
N ASP A 285 4.01 25.71 13.36
CA ASP A 285 3.45 25.37 14.67
C ASP A 285 1.92 25.16 14.58
N ALA A 286 1.22 25.96 13.75
CA ALA A 286 -0.21 25.82 13.50
C ALA A 286 -0.54 24.53 12.72
N GLN A 287 0.18 24.23 11.64
CA GLN A 287 -0.02 23.02 10.85
C GLN A 287 0.28 21.74 11.65
N VAL A 288 1.32 21.73 12.49
CA VAL A 288 1.57 20.62 13.42
C VAL A 288 0.40 20.42 14.39
N LYS A 289 -0.22 21.51 14.84
CA LYS A 289 -1.38 21.44 15.74
C LYS A 289 -2.61 20.88 15.02
N GLU A 290 -2.83 21.27 13.78
CA GLU A 290 -3.90 20.73 12.93
C GLU A 290 -3.73 19.22 12.72
N ILE A 291 -2.55 18.77 12.30
CA ILE A 291 -2.20 17.35 12.14
C ILE A 291 -2.45 16.57 13.44
N LYS A 292 -2.07 17.14 14.60
CA LYS A 292 -2.33 16.52 15.91
C LYS A 292 -3.82 16.45 16.24
N SER A 293 -4.62 17.45 15.85
CA SER A 293 -6.07 17.45 16.03
C SER A 293 -6.72 16.37 15.17
N ALA A 294 -6.41 16.35 13.87
CA ALA A 294 -6.90 15.33 12.95
C ALA A 294 -6.53 13.90 13.40
N TYR A 295 -5.31 13.71 13.93
CA TYR A 295 -4.91 12.44 14.52
C TYR A 295 -5.71 12.08 15.79
N ALA A 296 -6.12 13.05 16.59
CA ALA A 296 -6.96 12.80 17.75
C ALA A 296 -8.39 12.39 17.33
N GLU A 297 -8.92 13.05 16.30
CA GLU A 297 -10.23 12.76 15.69
C GLU A 297 -10.29 11.38 15.03
N LEU A 298 -9.16 10.84 14.55
CA LEU A 298 -9.11 9.44 14.09
C LEU A 298 -9.61 8.45 15.14
N LYS A 299 -9.58 8.76 16.44
CA LYS A 299 -10.10 7.83 17.46
C LYS A 299 -11.62 7.71 17.45
N THR A 300 -12.34 8.68 16.89
CA THR A 300 -13.81 8.71 16.88
C THR A 300 -14.42 8.20 15.57
N VAL A 301 -13.65 8.08 14.49
CA VAL A 301 -14.12 7.58 13.19
C VAL A 301 -14.34 6.07 13.23
N SER A 302 -15.58 5.60 13.27
CA SER A 302 -15.89 4.16 13.31
C SER A 302 -15.76 3.49 11.95
N ASP A 303 -16.09 4.19 10.88
CA ASP A 303 -16.03 3.68 9.52
C ASP A 303 -14.57 3.48 9.05
N LEU A 304 -14.29 2.33 8.42
CA LEU A 304 -12.93 1.97 8.02
C LEU A 304 -12.45 2.73 6.78
N GLU A 305 -13.34 3.02 5.84
CA GLU A 305 -13.01 3.70 4.59
C GLU A 305 -12.75 5.19 4.87
N GLU A 306 -13.64 5.83 5.64
CA GLU A 306 -13.45 7.21 6.10
C GLU A 306 -12.17 7.34 6.92
N ARG A 307 -11.91 6.39 7.83
CA ARG A 307 -10.66 6.35 8.61
C ARG A 307 -9.44 6.27 7.70
N GLN A 308 -9.48 5.48 6.63
CA GLN A 308 -8.39 5.41 5.67
C GLN A 308 -8.14 6.76 5.00
N VAL A 309 -9.20 7.41 4.52
CA VAL A 309 -9.11 8.74 3.88
C VAL A 309 -8.48 9.76 4.83
N VAL A 310 -8.95 9.83 6.08
CA VAL A 310 -8.36 10.76 7.08
C VAL A 310 -6.88 10.44 7.34
N ILE A 311 -6.49 9.17 7.39
CA ILE A 311 -5.06 8.82 7.55
C ILE A 311 -4.24 9.31 6.33
N GLU A 312 -4.76 9.11 5.12
CA GLU A 312 -4.09 9.54 3.88
C GLU A 312 -3.98 11.07 3.80
N ASP A 313 -5.04 11.79 4.15
CA ASP A 313 -5.05 13.27 4.22
C ASP A 313 -3.96 13.78 5.18
N ILE A 314 -3.83 13.16 6.37
CA ILE A 314 -2.79 13.55 7.32
C ILE A 314 -1.39 13.27 6.76
N PHE A 315 -1.19 12.16 6.04
CA PHE A 315 0.11 11.88 5.42
C PHE A 315 0.48 12.93 4.37
N GLU A 316 -0.46 13.37 3.54
CA GLU A 316 -0.24 14.44 2.57
C GLU A 316 0.14 15.76 3.26
N GLN A 317 -0.61 16.16 4.30
CA GLN A 317 -0.28 17.34 5.11
C GLN A 317 1.11 17.24 5.76
N MET A 318 1.51 16.04 6.19
CA MET A 318 2.84 15.82 6.75
C MET A 318 3.94 15.95 5.71
N ASP A 319 3.73 15.49 4.48
CA ASP A 319 4.73 15.57 3.41
C ASP A 319 4.96 17.04 3.00
N ASP A 320 3.90 17.83 2.86
CA ASP A 320 3.99 19.29 2.65
C ASP A 320 4.80 19.97 3.76
N LEU A 321 4.52 19.59 5.01
CA LEU A 321 5.18 20.14 6.17
C LEU A 321 6.67 19.74 6.25
N TYR A 322 7.02 18.51 5.84
CA TYR A 322 8.42 18.09 5.74
C TYR A 322 9.19 18.87 4.69
N GLU A 323 8.55 19.25 3.57
CA GLU A 323 9.19 20.10 2.57
C GLU A 323 9.44 21.51 3.14
N GLN A 324 8.49 22.09 3.86
CA GLN A 324 8.72 23.37 4.55
C GLN A 324 9.85 23.29 5.60
N ILE A 325 9.89 22.21 6.39
CA ILE A 325 10.99 21.93 7.34
C ILE A 325 12.32 21.83 6.60
N ARG A 326 12.36 21.15 5.46
CA ARG A 326 13.57 20.99 4.64
C ARG A 326 14.07 22.35 4.13
N LEU A 327 13.19 23.20 3.62
CA LEU A 327 13.51 24.55 3.18
C LEU A 327 14.10 25.40 4.33
N LEU A 328 13.49 25.33 5.52
CA LEU A 328 13.97 26.04 6.71
C LEU A 328 15.26 25.44 7.28
N ASP A 329 15.49 24.14 7.16
CA ASP A 329 16.79 23.52 7.45
C ASP A 329 17.86 24.01 6.44
N GLY A 330 17.48 24.20 5.17
CA GLY A 330 18.33 24.80 4.13
C GLY A 330 18.86 26.18 4.53
N LEU A 331 18.07 26.99 5.23
CA LEU A 331 18.52 28.29 5.77
C LEU A 331 19.69 28.21 6.74
N ARG A 332 19.78 27.14 7.52
CA ARG A 332 20.95 26.91 8.38
C ARG A 332 22.21 26.74 7.54
N ASP A 333 22.08 26.01 6.43
CA ASP A 333 23.19 25.71 5.53
C ASP A 333 23.53 26.95 4.68
N LEU A 334 22.54 27.77 4.29
CA LEU A 334 22.73 29.09 3.69
C LEU A 334 23.56 30.03 4.57
N LYS A 335 23.34 30.03 5.89
CA LYS A 335 24.16 30.83 6.81
C LYS A 335 25.63 30.40 6.81
N ARG A 336 25.89 29.09 6.74
CA ARG A 336 27.26 28.56 6.61
C ARG A 336 27.85 28.95 5.27
N TYR A 337 27.09 28.76 4.20
CA TYR A 337 27.48 29.10 2.84
C TYR A 337 27.83 30.59 2.70
N LYS A 338 26.99 31.49 3.22
CA LYS A 338 27.27 32.92 3.31
C LYS A 338 28.60 33.23 4.00
N ALA A 339 28.88 32.55 5.12
CA ALA A 339 30.14 32.74 5.84
C ALA A 339 31.34 32.30 5.00
N ASP A 340 31.19 31.24 4.21
CA ASP A 340 32.24 30.73 3.32
C ASP A 340 32.43 31.63 2.08
N ILE A 341 31.34 32.10 1.44
CA ILE A 341 31.42 33.12 0.39
C ILE A 341 32.10 34.38 0.93
N THR A 342 31.76 34.85 2.13
CA THR A 342 32.37 36.05 2.71
C THR A 342 33.89 35.87 2.93
N LYS A 343 34.33 34.66 3.33
CA LYS A 343 35.77 34.36 3.41
C LYS A 343 36.41 34.36 2.03
N MET A 344 35.74 33.79 1.03
CA MET A 344 36.21 33.77 -0.35
C MET A 344 36.38 35.18 -0.91
N VAL A 345 35.38 36.06 -0.74
CA VAL A 345 35.48 37.48 -1.13
C VAL A 345 36.73 38.13 -0.53
N LYS A 346 37.06 37.84 0.73
CA LYS A 346 38.29 38.36 1.36
C LYS A 346 39.56 37.76 0.75
N THR A 347 39.53 36.51 0.30
CA THR A 347 40.63 35.89 -0.44
C THR A 347 40.79 36.54 -1.80
N ASN A 348 39.71 36.71 -2.56
CA ASN A 348 39.68 37.41 -3.84
C ASN A 348 40.24 38.84 -3.72
N ASP A 349 39.86 39.59 -2.69
CA ASP A 349 40.40 40.93 -2.41
C ASP A 349 41.93 40.89 -2.20
N ARG A 350 42.46 39.85 -1.53
CA ARG A 350 43.91 39.68 -1.34
C ARG A 350 44.62 39.33 -2.65
N ASP A 351 44.00 38.51 -3.49
CA ASP A 351 44.55 38.12 -4.79
C ASP A 351 44.60 39.32 -5.75
N ILE A 352 43.55 40.16 -5.78
CA ILE A 352 43.55 41.44 -6.51
C ILE A 352 44.71 42.34 -6.03
N VAL A 353 44.87 42.51 -4.71
CA VAL A 353 45.98 43.32 -4.15
C VAL A 353 47.34 42.71 -4.51
N SER A 354 47.45 41.38 -4.54
CA SER A 354 48.68 40.71 -4.95
C SER A 354 48.98 40.89 -6.44
N ALA A 355 47.97 40.85 -7.32
CA ALA A 355 48.10 41.10 -8.75
C ALA A 355 48.49 42.56 -9.03
N GLN A 356 47.88 43.52 -8.34
CA GLN A 356 48.24 44.94 -8.40
C GLN A 356 49.69 45.20 -7.99
N LYS A 357 50.17 44.56 -6.92
CA LYS A 357 51.58 44.66 -6.49
C LYS A 357 52.55 44.14 -7.56
N LYS A 358 52.12 43.16 -8.36
CA LYS A 358 52.87 42.64 -9.52
C LYS A 358 52.66 43.48 -10.79
N LYS A 359 51.90 44.57 -10.73
CA LYS A 359 51.56 45.46 -11.86
C LYS A 359 50.82 44.75 -13.00
N LEU A 360 50.04 43.72 -12.67
CA LEU A 360 49.12 43.08 -13.62
C LEU A 360 47.86 43.92 -13.77
N ASP A 361 47.19 43.81 -14.92
CA ASP A 361 45.85 44.40 -15.11
C ASP A 361 44.84 43.62 -14.24
N VAL A 362 44.00 44.35 -13.51
CA VAL A 362 43.05 43.77 -12.55
C VAL A 362 41.64 44.33 -12.71
N GLU A 363 41.37 45.10 -13.75
CA GLU A 363 40.07 45.76 -13.92
C GLU A 363 38.93 44.74 -14.05
N GLU A 364 39.13 43.66 -14.80
CA GLU A 364 38.16 42.57 -14.92
C GLU A 364 37.91 41.85 -13.57
N LEU A 365 38.98 41.49 -12.84
CA LEU A 365 38.85 40.87 -11.52
C LEU A 365 38.09 41.78 -10.52
N LYS A 366 38.33 43.09 -10.57
CA LYS A 366 37.59 44.05 -9.74
C LYS A 366 36.11 44.12 -10.12
N SER A 367 35.79 44.06 -11.42
CA SER A 367 34.41 44.04 -11.90
C SER A 367 33.65 42.82 -11.41
N ILE A 368 34.20 41.62 -11.64
CA ILE A 368 33.61 40.35 -11.18
C ILE A 368 33.44 40.36 -9.65
N GLN A 369 34.46 40.82 -8.92
CA GLN A 369 34.41 40.92 -7.46
C GLN A 369 33.34 41.91 -6.97
N ALA A 370 33.09 43.00 -7.70
CA ALA A 370 32.03 43.96 -7.38
C ALA A 370 30.64 43.32 -7.59
N GLU A 371 30.46 42.56 -8.68
CA GLU A 371 29.22 41.81 -8.94
C GLU A 371 28.97 40.72 -7.90
N ILE A 372 30.00 39.98 -7.48
CA ILE A 372 29.90 39.01 -6.38
C ILE A 372 29.43 39.72 -5.11
N LYS A 373 30.02 40.87 -4.76
CA LYS A 373 29.64 41.65 -3.56
C LYS A 373 28.20 42.18 -3.66
N ALA A 374 27.77 42.59 -4.85
CA ALA A 374 26.40 43.03 -5.10
C ALA A 374 25.41 41.88 -4.89
N ASN A 375 25.62 40.72 -5.54
CA ASN A 375 24.78 39.53 -5.40
C ASN A 375 24.75 38.99 -3.96
N ILE A 376 25.88 39.05 -3.22
CA ILE A 376 25.87 38.71 -1.79
C ILE A 376 24.97 39.66 -1.00
N SER A 377 25.01 40.96 -1.31
CA SER A 377 24.17 41.96 -0.64
C SER A 377 22.69 41.74 -0.95
N GLU A 378 22.36 41.35 -2.18
CA GLU A 378 21.01 40.95 -2.59
C GLU A 378 20.56 39.67 -1.87
N LEU A 379 21.44 38.66 -1.77
CA LEU A 379 21.20 37.45 -0.99
C LEU A 379 20.96 37.77 0.48
N GLU A 380 21.73 38.69 1.07
CA GLU A 380 21.49 39.16 2.44
C GLU A 380 20.14 39.85 2.61
N ALA A 381 19.72 40.64 1.62
CA ALA A 381 18.44 41.32 1.64
C ALA A 381 17.28 40.34 1.47
N ALA A 382 17.41 39.36 0.56
CA ALA A 382 16.43 38.29 0.34
C ALA A 382 16.25 37.45 1.62
N LEU A 383 17.35 37.08 2.28
CA LEU A 383 17.34 36.32 3.52
C LEU A 383 16.73 37.06 4.73
N LYS A 384 16.66 38.40 4.68
CA LYS A 384 16.00 39.21 5.72
C LYS A 384 14.50 39.38 5.46
N LYS A 385 14.06 39.21 4.21
CA LYS A 385 12.65 39.26 3.82
C LYS A 385 12.00 37.89 4.00
N LYS A 386 10.74 37.76 3.56
CA LYS A 386 10.06 36.46 3.45
C LYS A 386 10.93 35.52 2.62
N PHE A 387 11.25 34.36 3.18
CA PHE A 387 12.06 33.34 2.50
C PHE A 387 11.39 32.93 1.20
N ASP A 388 12.12 33.10 0.10
CA ASP A 388 11.75 32.69 -1.24
C ASP A 388 12.85 31.76 -1.78
N ALA A 389 12.50 30.49 -1.97
CA ALA A 389 13.47 29.46 -2.33
C ALA A 389 14.04 29.68 -3.74
N GLU A 390 13.20 30.10 -4.69
CA GLU A 390 13.58 30.29 -6.10
C GLU A 390 14.56 31.46 -6.22
N VAL A 391 14.24 32.59 -5.59
CA VAL A 391 15.12 33.78 -5.59
C VAL A 391 16.48 33.48 -4.96
N ILE A 392 16.49 32.70 -3.87
CA ILE A 392 17.74 32.32 -3.22
C ILE A 392 18.55 31.37 -4.10
N GLU A 393 17.92 30.41 -4.76
CA GLU A 393 18.58 29.48 -5.68
C GLU A 393 19.26 30.22 -6.83
N ASP A 394 18.56 31.15 -7.48
CA ASP A 394 19.09 31.95 -8.59
C ASP A 394 20.31 32.79 -8.18
N LEU A 395 20.23 33.47 -7.02
CA LEU A 395 21.35 34.25 -6.48
C LEU A 395 22.56 33.38 -6.15
N LEU A 396 22.34 32.17 -5.62
CA LEU A 396 23.43 31.25 -5.33
C LEU A 396 24.10 30.72 -6.60
N SER A 397 23.32 30.40 -7.63
CA SER A 397 23.85 29.97 -8.93
C SER A 397 24.69 31.08 -9.55
N THR A 398 24.16 32.31 -9.57
CA THR A 398 24.86 33.49 -10.11
C THR A 398 26.17 33.77 -9.36
N ILE A 399 26.16 33.68 -8.03
CA ILE A 399 27.38 33.82 -7.23
C ILE A 399 28.41 32.75 -7.60
N ARG A 400 27.97 31.51 -7.84
CA ARG A 400 28.88 30.41 -8.20
C ARG A 400 29.49 30.61 -9.58
N ASP A 401 28.69 31.00 -10.57
CA ASP A 401 29.18 31.24 -11.93
C ASP A 401 30.19 32.41 -11.97
N LEU A 402 29.94 33.46 -11.19
CA LEU A 402 30.88 34.58 -11.02
C LEU A 402 32.17 34.14 -10.29
N GLN A 403 32.10 33.18 -9.37
CA GLN A 403 33.28 32.65 -8.69
C GLN A 403 34.17 31.83 -9.62
N ASP A 404 33.55 30.97 -10.43
CA ASP A 404 34.28 30.20 -11.43
C ASP A 404 34.95 31.16 -12.44
N SER A 405 34.23 32.18 -12.90
CA SER A 405 34.78 33.25 -13.74
C SER A 405 35.95 33.99 -13.07
N PHE A 406 35.82 34.37 -11.79
CA PHE A 406 36.91 35.01 -11.05
C PHE A 406 38.15 34.11 -10.97
N GLN A 407 37.96 32.82 -10.72
CA GLN A 407 39.03 31.85 -10.59
C GLN A 407 39.77 31.67 -11.92
N ASP A 408 39.05 31.60 -13.03
CA ASP A 408 39.60 31.45 -14.38
C ASP A 408 40.40 32.69 -14.80
N THR A 409 39.82 33.89 -14.67
CA THR A 409 40.54 35.16 -14.94
C THR A 409 41.77 35.31 -14.04
N SER A 410 41.69 34.89 -12.77
CA SER A 410 42.83 34.93 -11.84
C SER A 410 43.93 33.97 -12.27
N ASN A 411 43.59 32.75 -12.69
CA ASN A 411 44.55 31.77 -13.16
C ASN A 411 45.26 32.26 -14.44
N GLU A 412 44.53 32.82 -15.39
CA GLU A 412 45.09 33.43 -16.60
C GLU A 412 46.07 34.56 -16.26
N LEU A 413 45.67 35.50 -15.40
CA LEU A 413 46.51 36.63 -14.98
C LEU A 413 47.79 36.21 -14.27
N PHE A 414 47.74 35.15 -13.46
CA PHE A 414 48.92 34.64 -12.76
C PHE A 414 49.71 33.60 -13.58
N GLY A 415 49.28 33.27 -14.80
CA GLY A 415 49.87 32.20 -15.61
C GLY A 415 49.84 30.85 -14.90
N ARG A 416 48.81 30.61 -14.07
CA ARG A 416 48.58 29.33 -13.41
C ARG A 416 47.80 28.46 -14.39
N GLU A 417 48.32 27.27 -14.69
CA GLU A 417 47.49 26.28 -15.38
C GLU A 417 46.23 26.02 -14.52
N PRO A 418 45.05 25.88 -15.14
CA PRO A 418 43.83 25.56 -14.42
C PRO A 418 44.10 24.32 -13.58
N ALA A 419 43.87 24.43 -12.27
CA ALA A 419 44.16 23.36 -11.34
C ALA A 419 43.25 22.17 -11.65
N LEU A 420 43.72 21.28 -12.52
CA LEU A 420 43.08 20.00 -12.77
C LEU A 420 42.89 19.32 -11.42
N PRO A 421 41.70 18.79 -11.11
CA PRO A 421 41.45 18.14 -9.83
C PRO A 421 42.48 17.02 -9.69
N GLN A 422 43.49 17.25 -8.85
CA GLN A 422 44.49 16.24 -8.58
C GLN A 422 43.77 15.14 -7.82
N VAL A 423 43.37 14.09 -8.55
CA VAL A 423 42.99 12.82 -7.96
C VAL A 423 44.22 12.36 -7.22
N LYS A 424 44.27 12.62 -5.92
CA LYS A 424 45.21 11.96 -5.02
C LYS A 424 44.82 10.49 -5.04
N VAL A 425 45.32 9.77 -6.03
CA VAL A 425 45.37 8.32 -6.01
C VAL A 425 46.16 8.00 -4.75
N GLN A 426 45.48 7.56 -3.69
CA GLN A 426 46.18 7.08 -2.51
C GLN A 426 47.14 5.99 -3.02
N PRO A 427 48.44 6.08 -2.73
CA PRO A 427 49.41 5.12 -3.22
C PRO A 427 49.02 3.73 -2.72
N ALA A 428 48.44 2.93 -3.62
CA ALA A 428 48.08 1.53 -3.48
C ALA A 428 47.83 1.09 -2.03
N GLU A 429 46.64 1.41 -1.50
CA GLU A 429 46.02 0.44 -0.61
C GLU A 429 45.93 -0.83 -1.45
N LYS A 430 46.76 -1.82 -1.12
CA LYS A 430 46.80 -3.11 -1.82
C LYS A 430 45.42 -3.73 -1.68
N VAL A 431 44.53 -3.43 -2.62
CA VAL A 431 43.32 -4.20 -2.84
C VAL A 431 43.83 -5.60 -3.17
N ARG A 432 43.86 -6.46 -2.16
CA ARG A 432 43.98 -7.90 -2.36
C ARG A 432 42.69 -8.30 -3.04
N ILE A 433 42.66 -8.17 -4.37
CA ILE A 433 41.67 -8.86 -5.17
C ILE A 433 41.96 -10.33 -4.95
N ASP A 434 41.11 -10.99 -4.18
CA ASP A 434 41.21 -12.43 -3.96
C ASP A 434 40.83 -13.12 -5.28
N LEU A 435 41.86 -13.36 -6.11
CA LEU A 435 41.73 -14.01 -7.41
C LEU A 435 41.11 -15.42 -7.31
N LYS A 436 41.01 -15.99 -6.11
CA LYS A 436 40.30 -17.26 -5.87
C LYS A 436 38.79 -17.16 -6.08
N ALA A 437 38.21 -15.96 -5.99
CA ALA A 437 36.79 -15.76 -6.32
C ALA A 437 36.51 -15.80 -7.84
N PHE A 438 37.55 -15.75 -8.68
CA PHE A 438 37.43 -15.76 -10.14
C PHE A 438 37.78 -17.10 -10.79
N GLU A 439 38.30 -18.09 -10.04
CA GLU A 439 38.60 -19.43 -10.57
C GLU A 439 37.34 -20.27 -10.92
N GLY A 440 36.14 -19.80 -10.55
CA GLY A 440 34.86 -20.43 -10.90
C GLY A 440 34.24 -19.99 -12.23
N PHE A 441 34.74 -18.93 -12.86
CA PHE A 441 34.22 -18.47 -14.16
C PHE A 441 34.83 -19.30 -15.28
N LYS A 442 34.18 -20.43 -15.59
CA LYS A 442 34.40 -21.11 -16.88
C LYS A 442 34.10 -20.12 -17.99
N LYS A 443 35.05 -19.95 -18.91
CA LYS A 443 34.88 -19.24 -20.17
C LYS A 443 33.59 -19.74 -20.83
N GLU A 444 32.55 -18.92 -20.86
CA GLU A 444 31.47 -19.11 -21.82
C GLU A 444 32.06 -18.94 -23.23
N PRO A 445 31.70 -19.81 -24.18
CA PRO A 445 32.16 -19.69 -25.55
C PRO A 445 31.70 -18.34 -26.11
N GLU A 446 32.62 -17.64 -26.77
CA GLU A 446 32.32 -16.39 -27.46
C GLU A 446 31.15 -16.60 -28.42
N PRO A 447 30.11 -15.75 -28.38
CA PRO A 447 29.01 -15.84 -29.33
C PRO A 447 29.57 -15.62 -30.75
N THR A 448 29.38 -16.62 -31.61
CA THR A 448 29.66 -16.51 -33.05
C THR A 448 28.86 -15.37 -33.67
N ASN A 449 29.49 -14.64 -34.60
CA ASN A 449 29.03 -13.42 -35.28
C ASN A 449 27.67 -13.47 -36.02
N ASP A 450 26.90 -14.56 -35.92
CA ASP A 450 25.65 -14.76 -36.64
C ASP A 450 24.36 -14.45 -35.83
N GLN A 451 24.49 -13.82 -34.65
CA GLN A 451 23.33 -13.49 -33.79
C GLN A 451 23.18 -11.99 -33.46
N ILE A 452 23.67 -11.09 -34.32
CA ILE A 452 23.31 -9.67 -34.23
C ILE A 452 22.08 -9.43 -35.12
N THR A 453 20.88 -9.53 -34.56
CA THR A 453 19.67 -8.98 -35.18
C THR A 453 19.44 -7.57 -34.65
N ALA A 454 19.29 -6.61 -35.57
CA ALA A 454 19.02 -5.22 -35.27
C ALA A 454 17.65 -5.05 -34.57
N PRO A 455 17.52 -4.19 -33.56
CA PRO A 455 16.24 -3.90 -32.95
C PRO A 455 15.36 -3.11 -33.92
N ASN A 456 14.21 -3.69 -34.25
CA ASN A 456 13.18 -3.10 -35.10
C ASN A 456 12.35 -2.07 -34.31
N THR A 457 12.02 -0.98 -34.98
CA THR A 457 11.29 0.20 -34.47
C THR A 457 9.78 -0.04 -34.29
N THR A 458 9.19 0.89 -33.52
CA THR A 458 7.79 1.37 -33.53
C THR A 458 6.68 0.46 -32.99
N GLY A 459 6.19 0.81 -31.79
CA GLY A 459 4.83 0.55 -31.33
C GLY A 459 4.28 1.83 -30.68
N GLU A 460 3.39 2.54 -31.38
CA GLU A 460 2.55 3.60 -30.81
C GLU A 460 1.55 2.99 -29.82
N VAL A 461 1.58 3.46 -28.57
CA VAL A 461 0.54 3.17 -27.59
C VAL A 461 -0.38 4.39 -27.53
N GLN A 462 -1.63 4.20 -27.96
CA GLN A 462 -2.69 5.20 -27.81
C GLN A 462 -2.95 5.48 -26.33
N GLY A 463 -2.73 6.73 -25.94
CA GLY A 463 -2.89 7.20 -24.57
C GLY A 463 -4.35 7.21 -24.13
N ALA A 464 -4.69 6.34 -23.18
CA ALA A 464 -5.80 6.61 -22.28
C ALA A 464 -5.42 7.79 -21.39
N LYS A 465 -6.23 8.87 -21.39
CA LYS A 465 -6.08 9.99 -20.45
C LYS A 465 -6.27 9.46 -19.03
N VAL A 466 -5.17 9.10 -18.38
CA VAL A 466 -5.12 8.90 -16.94
C VAL A 466 -5.39 10.27 -16.32
N MET A 467 -6.55 10.43 -15.70
CA MET A 467 -6.85 11.59 -14.87
C MET A 467 -5.74 11.71 -13.83
N ASP A 468 -5.09 12.87 -13.76
CA ASP A 468 -4.05 13.10 -12.76
C ASP A 468 -4.62 12.86 -11.35
N LYS A 469 -3.80 12.24 -10.49
CA LYS A 469 -4.20 11.82 -9.14
C LYS A 469 -4.71 12.99 -8.30
N LYS A 470 -4.17 14.20 -8.52
CA LYS A 470 -4.58 15.44 -7.87
C LYS A 470 -6.00 15.87 -8.29
N THR A 471 -6.32 15.73 -9.56
CA THR A 471 -7.68 15.99 -10.10
C THR A 471 -8.71 15.05 -9.48
N LYS A 472 -8.39 13.76 -9.33
CA LYS A 472 -9.29 12.79 -8.68
C LYS A 472 -9.50 13.09 -7.19
N LEU A 473 -8.48 13.58 -6.49
CA LEU A 473 -8.53 13.91 -5.07
C LEU A 473 -9.38 15.17 -4.80
N ASN A 474 -9.23 16.21 -5.63
CA ASN A 474 -10.03 17.44 -5.50
C ASN A 474 -11.52 17.15 -5.65
N ILE A 475 -11.92 16.26 -6.58
CA ILE A 475 -13.31 15.85 -6.75
C ILE A 475 -13.85 15.16 -5.48
N LEU A 476 -13.06 14.30 -4.84
CA LEU A 476 -13.48 13.61 -3.61
C LEU A 476 -13.57 14.56 -2.41
N ARG A 477 -12.65 15.53 -2.30
CA ARG A 477 -12.68 16.58 -1.27
C ARG A 477 -13.92 17.47 -1.41
N ASP A 478 -14.23 17.92 -2.63
CA ASP A 478 -15.41 18.74 -2.89
C ASP A 478 -16.72 17.98 -2.58
N GLN A 479 -16.75 16.66 -2.86
CA GLN A 479 -17.88 15.81 -2.49
C GLN A 479 -18.05 15.68 -0.97
N ARG A 480 -16.94 15.59 -0.21
CA ARG A 480 -16.96 15.53 1.27
C ARG A 480 -17.45 16.85 1.86
N GLU A 481 -16.96 17.99 1.36
CA GLU A 481 -17.41 19.32 1.80
C GLU A 481 -18.89 19.57 1.47
N ALA A 482 -19.37 19.11 0.32
CA ALA A 482 -20.78 19.17 -0.05
C ALA A 482 -21.66 18.30 0.86
N LYS A 483 -21.20 17.10 1.23
CA LYS A 483 -21.92 16.22 2.16
C LYS A 483 -22.02 16.81 3.57
N MET A 484 -20.92 17.38 4.10
CA MET A 484 -20.93 18.04 5.41
C MET A 484 -21.75 19.34 5.45
N ARG A 485 -22.06 19.96 4.30
CA ARG A 485 -22.98 21.12 4.23
C ARG A 485 -24.45 20.71 4.12
N ALA A 486 -24.72 19.45 3.77
CA ALA A 486 -26.07 18.92 3.60
C ALA A 486 -26.61 18.24 4.86
N GLU A 487 -25.72 17.85 5.77
CA GLU A 487 -26.00 17.42 7.16
C GLU A 487 -26.02 18.64 8.10
#